data_AF-A0A5N5U3U8-F1
#
_entry.id   AF-A0A5N5U3U8-F1
#
_cell.length_a   1.000
_cell.length_b   1.000
_cell.length_c   1.000
_cell.angle_alpha   90.00
_cell.angle_beta   90.00
_cell.angle_gamma   90.00
#
_symmetry.space_group_name_H-M   'P 1'
#
loop_
_entity.id
_entity.type
_entity.pdbx_description
1 polymer ?
#
loop_
_entity_poly.entity_id
_entity_poly.type
_entity_poly.pdbx_seq_one_letter_code
_entity_poly.pdbx_strand_id
1 'polypeptide(L)'
;MVRQVFFSFHYGRDIWRVNQVRNSWVAKKDREGAGFVDAAEWEEVKREGEDAIKEWIDDQMHGTSVTAVLIGNETADRDWIRYEIKKSIKRGNGIVGIKVHSLKDKEGSTDFSGSNPLKKFVVEQDGDVQTLSSIFPTYHWDRDNGRENIGDWVEEAAQASNQLSDVQRRSVRRRESIAEGLNFDAGTAVVLLIIIAILIDQYTDIDLLENFDLSQYQQRTGDDSMFP
;
A
#
# COMPACT_ATOMS: atom_id res chain seq x y z
N MET A 1 20.67 3.57 -19.05
CA MET A 1 19.62 3.06 -19.95
C MET A 1 18.42 3.98 -19.86
N VAL A 2 17.63 4.10 -20.94
CA VAL A 2 16.33 4.76 -20.92
C VAL A 2 15.40 3.93 -20.05
N ARG A 3 14.76 4.54 -19.05
CA ARG A 3 13.79 3.85 -18.17
C ARG A 3 12.41 4.41 -18.45
N GLN A 4 11.48 3.54 -18.79
CA GLN A 4 10.05 3.87 -18.77
C GLN A 4 9.49 3.48 -17.40
N VAL A 5 8.87 4.44 -16.72
CA VAL A 5 8.39 4.30 -15.34
C VAL A 5 6.87 4.33 -15.32
N PHE A 6 6.25 3.31 -14.71
CA PHE A 6 4.83 3.32 -14.37
C PHE A 6 4.63 4.04 -13.04
N PHE A 7 3.74 5.03 -12.97
CA PHE A 7 3.45 5.75 -11.73
C PHE A 7 2.14 5.26 -11.11
N SER A 8 2.24 4.77 -9.88
CA SER A 8 1.17 4.18 -9.09
C SER A 8 0.81 5.12 -7.94
N PHE A 9 -0.41 5.66 -7.90
CA PHE A 9 -0.81 6.65 -6.89
C PHE A 9 -2.32 6.75 -6.70
N HIS A 10 -2.73 7.39 -5.60
CA HIS A 10 -4.15 7.60 -5.33
C HIS A 10 -4.68 8.83 -6.09
N TYR A 11 -5.27 8.56 -7.27
CA TYR A 11 -5.79 9.57 -8.18
C TYR A 11 -6.67 10.65 -7.53
N GLY A 12 -7.66 10.26 -6.72
CA GLY A 12 -8.64 11.20 -6.18
C GLY A 12 -8.07 12.26 -5.21
N ARG A 13 -6.93 11.98 -4.57
CA ARG A 13 -6.36 12.84 -3.52
C ARG A 13 -5.01 13.43 -3.90
N ASP A 14 -4.19 12.67 -4.62
CA ASP A 14 -2.76 12.97 -4.74
C ASP A 14 -2.36 13.51 -6.12
N ILE A 15 -3.27 13.61 -7.09
CA ILE A 15 -2.97 14.03 -8.48
C ILE A 15 -2.14 15.32 -8.56
N TRP A 16 -2.45 16.34 -7.75
CA TRP A 16 -1.71 17.61 -7.72
C TRP A 16 -0.30 17.48 -7.15
N ARG A 17 -0.12 16.68 -6.11
CA ARG A 17 1.18 16.40 -5.49
C ARG A 17 2.06 15.62 -6.45
N VAL A 18 1.46 14.59 -7.04
CA VAL A 18 2.09 13.66 -7.96
C VAL A 18 2.54 14.32 -9.26
N ASN A 19 1.78 15.28 -9.80
CA ASN A 19 2.17 16.03 -11.00
C ASN A 19 3.51 16.76 -10.84
N GLN A 20 3.89 17.17 -9.62
CA GLN A 20 5.20 17.79 -9.36
C GLN A 20 6.35 16.78 -9.52
N VAL A 21 6.14 15.53 -9.06
CA VAL A 21 7.08 14.42 -9.25
C VAL A 21 7.20 14.06 -10.73
N ARG A 22 6.05 13.92 -11.41
CA ARG A 22 5.98 13.62 -12.85
C ARG A 22 6.76 14.63 -13.68
N ASN A 23 6.49 15.92 -13.49
CA ASN A 23 7.14 16.98 -14.25
C ASN A 23 8.65 16.98 -14.03
N SER A 24 9.11 16.59 -12.83
CA SER A 24 10.54 16.42 -12.54
C SER A 24 11.16 15.20 -13.26
N TRP A 25 10.37 14.15 -13.51
CA TRP A 25 10.79 12.97 -14.26
C TRP A 25 10.87 13.24 -15.77
N VAL A 26 9.76 13.68 -16.37
CA VAL A 26 9.63 13.82 -17.85
C VAL A 26 10.42 15.01 -18.42
N ALA A 27 10.87 15.94 -17.58
CA ALA A 27 11.67 17.08 -18.02
C ALA A 27 13.12 16.73 -18.40
N LYS A 28 13.63 15.55 -18.03
CA LYS A 28 14.99 15.12 -18.43
C LYS A 28 14.90 14.32 -19.74
N LYS A 29 15.93 14.47 -20.60
CA LYS A 29 16.04 13.70 -21.85
C LYS A 29 16.06 12.20 -21.54
N ASP A 30 15.47 11.40 -22.44
CA ASP A 30 15.44 9.93 -22.35
C ASP A 30 14.69 9.38 -21.11
N ARG A 31 13.61 10.05 -20.71
CA ARG A 31 12.72 9.61 -19.63
C ARG A 31 11.28 9.67 -20.07
N GLU A 32 10.58 8.54 -19.90
CA GLU A 32 9.16 8.42 -20.21
C GLU A 32 8.39 7.94 -18.97
N GLY A 33 7.18 8.46 -18.80
CA GLY A 33 6.28 8.10 -17.70
C GLY A 33 4.97 7.55 -18.24
N ALA A 34 4.46 6.48 -17.63
CA ALA A 34 3.18 5.87 -17.90
C ALA A 34 2.32 5.82 -16.63
N GLY A 35 1.02 5.51 -16.75
CA GLY A 35 0.10 5.49 -15.61
C GLY A 35 -0.38 6.87 -15.18
N PHE A 36 -0.31 7.85 -16.08
CA PHE A 36 -0.87 9.19 -15.90
C PHE A 36 -1.90 9.48 -16.99
N VAL A 37 -3.18 9.47 -16.63
CA VAL A 37 -4.27 9.80 -17.55
C VAL A 37 -5.14 10.93 -17.02
N ASP A 38 -5.90 11.52 -17.94
CA ASP A 38 -6.97 12.47 -17.65
C ASP A 38 -7.98 11.83 -16.67
N ALA A 39 -8.51 12.63 -15.76
CA ALA A 39 -9.61 12.24 -14.89
C ALA A 39 -10.81 11.71 -15.70
N ALA A 40 -11.09 12.25 -16.89
CA ALA A 40 -12.18 11.78 -17.74
C ALA A 40 -11.96 10.32 -18.20
N GLU A 41 -10.77 10.01 -18.70
CA GLU A 41 -10.39 8.65 -19.14
C GLU A 41 -10.45 7.66 -17.96
N TRP A 42 -9.94 8.07 -16.79
CA TRP A 42 -10.01 7.23 -15.60
C TRP A 42 -11.44 6.96 -15.12
N GLU A 43 -12.32 7.96 -15.18
CA GLU A 43 -13.73 7.79 -14.84
C GLU A 43 -14.50 6.97 -15.89
N GLU A 44 -14.09 6.99 -17.16
CA GLU A 44 -14.64 6.12 -18.20
C GLU A 44 -14.29 4.66 -17.92
N VAL A 45 -12.99 4.34 -17.74
CA VAL A 45 -12.51 2.99 -17.43
C VAL A 45 -13.16 2.44 -16.15
N LYS A 46 -13.36 3.28 -15.14
CA LYS A 46 -14.06 2.88 -13.91
C LYS A 46 -15.50 2.39 -14.12
N ARG A 47 -16.20 2.93 -15.12
CA ARG A 47 -17.60 2.54 -15.41
C ARG A 47 -17.69 1.18 -16.09
N GLU A 48 -16.61 0.72 -16.71
CA GLU A 48 -16.55 -0.55 -17.44
C GLU A 48 -16.33 -1.76 -16.51
N GLY A 49 -15.96 -1.52 -15.25
CA GLY A 49 -15.88 -2.55 -14.21
C GLY A 49 -14.46 -3.02 -13.90
N GLU A 50 -14.36 -4.01 -13.01
CA GLU A 50 -13.07 -4.42 -12.42
C GLU A 50 -12.06 -4.96 -13.44
N ASP A 51 -12.53 -5.78 -14.39
CA ASP A 51 -11.66 -6.41 -15.37
C ASP A 51 -11.13 -5.41 -16.40
N ALA A 52 -11.95 -4.45 -16.84
CA ALA A 52 -11.52 -3.36 -17.70
C ALA A 52 -10.44 -2.50 -17.02
N ILE A 53 -10.59 -2.22 -15.72
CA ILE A 53 -9.55 -1.48 -14.97
C ILE A 53 -8.25 -2.27 -14.90
N LYS A 54 -8.29 -3.60 -14.69
CA LYS A 54 -7.08 -4.44 -14.66
C LYS A 54 -6.37 -4.48 -16.00
N GLU A 55 -7.12 -4.68 -17.09
CA GLU A 55 -6.60 -4.67 -18.45
C GLU A 55 -5.97 -3.33 -18.79
N TRP A 56 -6.68 -2.24 -18.47
CA TRP A 56 -6.16 -0.89 -18.65
C TRP A 56 -4.88 -0.64 -17.84
N ILE A 57 -4.80 -1.07 -16.58
CA ILE A 57 -3.56 -1.00 -15.78
C ILE A 57 -2.45 -1.81 -16.45
N ASP A 58 -2.74 -3.04 -16.89
CA ASP A 58 -1.77 -3.92 -17.52
C ASP A 58 -1.16 -3.29 -18.79
N ASP A 59 -1.99 -2.61 -19.59
CA ASP A 59 -1.58 -1.87 -20.78
C ASP A 59 -0.69 -0.67 -20.42
N GLN A 60 -1.06 0.11 -19.40
CA GLN A 60 -0.22 1.22 -18.91
C GLN A 60 1.13 0.75 -18.38
N MET A 61 1.22 -0.49 -17.88
CA MET A 61 2.45 -1.08 -17.42
C MET A 61 3.30 -1.64 -18.57
N HIS A 62 2.75 -1.82 -19.77
CA HIS A 62 3.49 -2.32 -20.93
C HIS A 62 4.71 -1.45 -21.24
N GLY A 63 5.86 -2.07 -21.54
CA GLY A 63 7.14 -1.37 -21.78
C GLY A 63 7.83 -0.78 -20.54
N THR A 64 7.13 -0.66 -19.41
CA THR A 64 7.72 -0.12 -18.18
C THR A 64 8.66 -1.11 -17.50
N SER A 65 9.75 -0.59 -16.91
CA SER A 65 10.76 -1.39 -16.21
C SER A 65 10.81 -1.12 -14.70
N VAL A 66 10.19 -0.03 -14.26
CA VAL A 66 10.10 0.37 -12.85
C VAL A 66 8.71 0.93 -12.56
N THR A 67 8.19 0.63 -11.38
CA THR A 67 6.96 1.19 -10.83
C THR A 67 7.30 2.15 -9.69
N ALA A 68 6.98 3.43 -9.85
CA ALA A 68 7.08 4.42 -8.79
C ALA A 68 5.76 4.54 -8.04
N VAL A 69 5.70 4.01 -6.82
CA VAL A 69 4.54 4.13 -5.93
C VAL A 69 4.63 5.44 -5.18
N LEU A 70 3.77 6.40 -5.51
CA LEU A 70 3.74 7.73 -4.90
C LEU A 70 2.79 7.71 -3.69
N ILE A 71 3.38 7.73 -2.51
CA ILE A 71 2.75 7.45 -1.22
C ILE A 71 2.26 8.76 -0.58
N GLY A 72 0.98 9.06 -0.80
CA GLY A 72 0.19 10.01 -0.02
C GLY A 72 -0.40 9.37 1.24
N ASN A 73 -1.32 10.06 1.89
CA ASN A 73 -1.88 9.66 3.18
C ASN A 73 -2.63 8.30 3.09
N GLU A 74 -3.46 8.13 2.06
CA GLU A 74 -4.38 7.00 1.93
C GLU A 74 -3.97 5.99 0.85
N THR A 75 -2.80 6.16 0.22
CA THR A 75 -2.39 5.35 -0.94
C THR A 75 -2.32 3.86 -0.61
N ALA A 76 -1.85 3.51 0.59
CA ALA A 76 -1.63 2.11 0.98
C ALA A 76 -2.92 1.29 1.17
N ASP A 77 -4.07 1.94 1.18
CA ASP A 77 -5.36 1.28 1.41
C ASP A 77 -6.16 1.10 0.13
N ARG A 78 -5.69 1.65 -1.00
CA ARG A 78 -6.37 1.57 -2.30
C ARG A 78 -6.17 0.22 -2.98
N ASP A 79 -7.25 -0.35 -3.51
CA ASP A 79 -7.21 -1.69 -4.12
C ASP A 79 -6.37 -1.73 -5.39
N TRP A 80 -6.46 -0.71 -6.24
CA TRP A 80 -5.66 -0.61 -7.46
C TRP A 80 -4.16 -0.54 -7.19
N ILE A 81 -3.74 0.15 -6.13
CA ILE A 81 -2.34 0.17 -5.68
C ILE A 81 -1.87 -1.24 -5.32
N ARG A 82 -2.73 -2.04 -4.67
CA ARG A 82 -2.40 -3.43 -4.32
C ARG A 82 -2.23 -4.28 -5.58
N TYR A 83 -3.10 -4.10 -6.57
CA TYR A 83 -3.02 -4.78 -7.85
C TYR A 83 -1.74 -4.42 -8.60
N GLU A 84 -1.47 -3.12 -8.76
CA GLU A 84 -0.29 -2.57 -9.44
C GLU A 84 1.02 -3.07 -8.82
N ILE A 85 1.14 -3.10 -7.49
CA ILE A 85 2.33 -3.65 -6.80
C ILE A 85 2.50 -5.13 -7.11
N LYS A 86 1.44 -5.94 -6.94
CA LYS A 86 1.50 -7.39 -7.23
C LYS A 86 1.89 -7.65 -8.69
N LYS A 87 1.27 -6.93 -9.63
CA LYS A 87 1.54 -7.06 -11.05
C LYS A 87 2.97 -6.64 -11.40
N SER A 88 3.45 -5.54 -10.81
CA SER A 88 4.82 -5.03 -11.01
C SER A 88 5.86 -6.08 -10.66
N ILE A 89 5.73 -6.70 -9.48
CA ILE A 89 6.65 -7.76 -9.06
C ILE A 89 6.59 -8.98 -9.98
N LYS A 90 5.40 -9.44 -10.35
CA LYS A 90 5.23 -10.58 -11.26
C LYS A 90 5.84 -10.34 -12.64
N ARG A 91 5.82 -9.10 -13.13
CA ARG A 91 6.43 -8.69 -14.41
C ARG A 91 7.94 -8.44 -14.32
N GLY A 92 8.51 -8.41 -13.10
CA GLY A 92 9.92 -8.10 -12.88
C GLY A 92 10.24 -6.61 -12.86
N ASN A 93 9.25 -5.73 -12.74
CA ASN A 93 9.51 -4.31 -12.56
C ASN A 93 10.26 -4.06 -11.24
N GLY A 94 11.23 -3.13 -11.25
CA GLY A 94 11.68 -2.47 -10.03
C GLY A 94 10.53 -1.74 -9.35
N ILE A 95 10.56 -1.60 -8.02
CA ILE A 95 9.62 -0.76 -7.30
C ILE A 95 10.37 0.28 -6.49
N VAL A 96 9.92 1.53 -6.55
CA VAL A 96 10.38 2.61 -5.67
C VAL A 96 9.19 3.24 -4.96
N GLY A 97 9.24 3.30 -3.62
CA GLY A 97 8.29 4.08 -2.83
C GLY A 97 8.74 5.54 -2.73
N ILE A 98 7.85 6.49 -2.99
CA ILE A 98 8.16 7.92 -2.86
C ILE A 98 7.06 8.59 -2.05
N LYS A 99 7.36 9.03 -0.84
CA LYS A 99 6.42 9.76 0.00
C LYS A 99 6.25 11.19 -0.51
N VAL A 100 5.00 11.55 -0.84
CA VAL A 100 4.64 12.84 -1.46
C VAL A 100 3.78 13.74 -0.57
N HIS A 101 3.43 13.30 0.65
CA HIS A 101 2.61 14.07 1.60
C HIS A 101 3.09 15.51 1.89
N SER A 102 4.40 15.77 1.81
CA SER A 102 4.98 17.10 2.03
C SER A 102 4.82 18.05 0.83
N LEU A 103 4.45 17.52 -0.34
CA LEU A 103 4.12 18.33 -1.50
C LEU A 103 2.76 19.00 -1.31
N LYS A 104 2.67 20.21 -1.85
CA LYS A 104 1.45 21.01 -1.79
C LYS A 104 0.40 20.50 -2.77
N ASP A 105 -0.87 20.51 -2.36
CA ASP A 105 -2.02 20.38 -3.26
C ASP A 105 -2.35 21.70 -3.97
N LYS A 106 -3.49 21.73 -4.66
CA LYS A 106 -3.99 22.91 -5.38
C LYS A 106 -4.31 24.09 -4.46
N GLU A 107 -4.64 23.83 -3.20
CA GLU A 107 -4.85 24.85 -2.15
C GLU A 107 -3.55 25.31 -1.49
N GLY A 108 -2.40 24.72 -1.84
CA GLY A 108 -1.11 25.05 -1.24
C GLY A 108 -0.84 24.34 0.09
N SER A 109 -1.64 23.34 0.46
CA SER A 109 -1.57 22.62 1.73
C SER A 109 -0.81 21.29 1.61
N THR A 110 -0.15 20.88 2.68
CA THR A 110 0.49 19.55 2.80
C THR A 110 -0.44 18.56 3.49
N ASP A 111 -0.10 17.27 3.48
CA ASP A 111 -0.88 16.20 4.09
C ASP A 111 -0.06 15.39 5.12
N PHE A 112 -0.73 14.51 5.85
CA PHE A 112 -0.09 13.55 6.74
C PHE A 112 0.63 12.45 5.96
N SER A 113 1.71 11.93 6.54
CA SER A 113 2.49 10.85 5.95
C SER A 113 1.74 9.53 6.03
N GLY A 114 1.36 8.97 4.88
CA GLY A 114 0.73 7.66 4.82
C GLY A 114 1.69 6.51 5.15
N SER A 115 1.09 5.35 5.38
CA SER A 115 1.83 4.09 5.57
C SER A 115 2.49 3.66 4.25
N ASN A 116 3.64 2.98 4.35
CA ASN A 116 4.31 2.45 3.16
C ASN A 116 3.60 1.15 2.71
N PRO A 117 2.97 1.10 1.52
CA PRO A 117 2.28 -0.10 1.06
C PRO A 117 3.20 -1.31 0.90
N LEU A 118 4.49 -1.11 0.61
CA LEU A 118 5.46 -2.20 0.43
C LEU A 118 5.67 -3.04 1.70
N LYS A 119 5.35 -2.49 2.89
CA LYS A 119 5.37 -3.23 4.16
C LYS A 119 4.28 -4.31 4.26
N LYS A 120 3.26 -4.23 3.40
CA LYS A 120 2.11 -5.14 3.39
C LYS A 120 2.31 -6.33 2.43
N PHE A 121 3.45 -6.41 1.73
CA PHE A 121 3.71 -7.47 0.74
C PHE A 121 5.00 -8.20 1.04
N VAL A 122 4.99 -9.49 0.71
CA VAL A 122 6.15 -10.38 0.84
C VAL A 122 6.37 -11.18 -0.43
N VAL A 123 7.61 -11.59 -0.64
CA VAL A 123 8.04 -12.62 -1.59
C VAL A 123 8.74 -13.72 -0.83
N GLU A 124 8.73 -14.92 -1.37
CA GLU A 124 9.15 -16.12 -0.68
C GLU A 124 9.86 -17.08 -1.65
N GLN A 125 10.96 -17.67 -1.19
CA GLN A 125 11.63 -18.78 -1.85
C GLN A 125 12.30 -19.66 -0.79
N ASP A 126 12.10 -20.98 -0.89
CA ASP A 126 12.75 -21.97 -0.02
C ASP A 126 12.58 -21.71 1.49
N GLY A 127 11.43 -21.14 1.87
CA GLY A 127 11.09 -20.76 3.25
C GLY A 127 11.66 -19.42 3.72
N ASP A 128 12.48 -18.75 2.91
CA ASP A 128 12.92 -17.37 3.17
C ASP A 128 11.86 -16.37 2.71
N VAL A 129 11.24 -15.68 3.67
CA VAL A 129 10.17 -14.70 3.45
C VAL A 129 10.73 -13.29 3.63
N GLN A 130 10.74 -12.51 2.54
CA GLN A 130 11.23 -11.15 2.55
C GLN A 130 10.10 -10.15 2.29
N THR A 131 10.08 -9.05 3.04
CA THR A 131 9.09 -7.98 2.84
C THR A 131 9.53 -7.10 1.68
N LEU A 132 8.60 -6.63 0.83
CA LEU A 132 9.00 -5.78 -0.30
C LEU A 132 9.73 -4.51 0.15
N SER A 133 9.39 -3.95 1.31
CA SER A 133 10.09 -2.78 1.86
C SER A 133 11.52 -3.05 2.36
N SER A 134 11.96 -4.30 2.48
CA SER A 134 13.38 -4.63 2.73
C SER A 134 14.18 -4.86 1.45
N ILE A 135 13.49 -5.07 0.32
CA ILE A 135 14.11 -5.29 -1.00
C ILE A 135 14.17 -3.98 -1.77
N PHE A 136 13.07 -3.22 -1.75
CA PHE A 136 12.86 -2.02 -2.55
C PHE A 136 12.93 -0.76 -1.68
N PRO A 137 13.62 0.29 -2.15
CA PRO A 137 13.81 1.48 -1.37
C PRO A 137 12.54 2.33 -1.26
N THR A 138 12.47 3.16 -0.23
CA THR A 138 11.42 4.16 -0.06
C THR A 138 12.02 5.48 0.41
N TYR A 139 11.75 6.54 -0.34
CA TYR A 139 12.29 7.88 -0.09
C TYR A 139 11.16 8.86 0.25
N HIS A 140 11.55 10.01 0.80
CA HIS A 140 10.71 11.18 1.00
C HIS A 140 11.09 12.23 -0.03
N TRP A 141 10.12 12.71 -0.81
CA TRP A 141 10.40 13.59 -1.94
C TRP A 141 11.20 14.85 -1.54
N ASP A 142 10.74 15.61 -0.53
CA ASP A 142 11.42 16.86 -0.15
C ASP A 142 12.68 16.61 0.67
N ARG A 143 12.60 15.73 1.68
CA ARG A 143 13.72 15.47 2.61
C ARG A 143 14.94 14.87 1.90
N ASP A 144 14.69 14.00 0.92
CA ASP A 144 15.75 13.24 0.25
C ASP A 144 16.11 13.85 -1.12
N ASN A 145 15.71 15.11 -1.38
CA ASN A 145 16.00 15.90 -2.59
C ASN A 145 15.57 15.22 -3.91
N GLY A 146 14.31 14.80 -3.98
CA GLY A 146 13.80 13.93 -5.05
C GLY A 146 13.88 14.50 -6.46
N ARG A 147 13.82 15.81 -6.65
CA ARG A 147 13.98 16.44 -7.96
C ARG A 147 15.33 16.10 -8.61
N GLU A 148 16.38 16.06 -7.80
CA GLU A 148 17.72 15.73 -8.26
C GLU A 148 17.90 14.20 -8.31
N ASN A 149 17.40 13.49 -7.30
CA ASN A 149 17.75 12.09 -7.04
C ASN A 149 16.78 11.03 -7.62
N ILE A 150 15.59 11.39 -8.12
CA ILE A 150 14.61 10.40 -8.65
C ILE A 150 15.19 9.49 -9.76
N GLY A 151 16.16 9.99 -10.53
CA GLY A 151 16.88 9.18 -11.51
C GLY A 151 17.57 7.96 -10.88
N ASP A 152 18.31 8.23 -9.81
CA ASP A 152 19.11 7.24 -9.12
C ASP A 152 18.20 6.27 -8.35
N TRP A 153 17.12 6.77 -7.75
CA TRP A 153 16.13 5.95 -7.06
C TRP A 153 15.44 4.93 -8.00
N VAL A 154 15.12 5.36 -9.22
CA VAL A 154 14.54 4.49 -10.25
C VAL A 154 15.55 3.43 -10.67
N GLU A 155 16.81 3.80 -10.84
CA GLU A 155 17.86 2.84 -11.21
C GLU A 155 18.16 1.85 -10.09
N GLU A 156 18.23 2.30 -8.82
CA GLU A 156 18.40 1.46 -7.64
C GLU A 156 17.25 0.43 -7.53
N ALA A 157 16.00 0.87 -7.72
CA ALA A 157 14.84 -0.02 -7.75
C ALA A 157 14.90 -1.06 -8.89
N ALA A 158 15.36 -0.66 -10.07
CA ALA A 158 15.54 -1.59 -11.19
C ALA A 158 16.62 -2.65 -10.86
N GLN A 159 17.73 -2.23 -10.25
CA GLN A 159 18.80 -3.13 -9.83
C GLN A 159 18.35 -4.09 -8.72
N ALA A 160 17.56 -3.62 -7.75
CA ALA A 160 16.97 -4.47 -6.71
C ALA A 160 16.09 -5.58 -7.30
N SER A 161 15.27 -5.29 -8.33
CA SER A 161 14.44 -6.31 -8.99
C SER A 161 15.26 -7.37 -9.73
N ASN A 162 16.43 -7.03 -10.24
CA ASN A 162 17.33 -7.99 -10.90
C ASN A 162 17.87 -9.05 -9.92
N GLN A 163 17.83 -8.79 -8.61
CA GLN A 163 18.23 -9.75 -7.59
C GLN A 163 17.11 -10.74 -7.23
N LEU A 164 15.86 -10.48 -7.64
CA LEU A 164 14.75 -11.38 -7.39
C LEU A 164 14.69 -12.51 -8.42
N SER A 165 14.56 -13.74 -7.94
CA SER A 165 14.31 -14.91 -8.78
C SER A 165 12.88 -14.92 -9.32
N ASP A 166 12.65 -15.67 -10.40
CA ASP A 166 11.28 -15.86 -10.92
C ASP A 166 10.35 -16.56 -9.92
N VAL A 167 10.91 -17.40 -9.04
CA VAL A 167 10.16 -18.03 -7.94
C VAL A 167 9.67 -16.97 -6.97
N GLN A 168 10.57 -16.10 -6.50
CA GLN A 168 10.22 -14.99 -5.61
C GLN A 168 9.19 -14.06 -6.27
N ARG A 169 9.37 -13.70 -7.54
CA ARG A 169 8.43 -12.84 -8.28
C ARG A 169 7.01 -13.42 -8.34
N ARG A 170 6.89 -14.73 -8.60
CA ARG A 170 5.60 -15.43 -8.68
C ARG A 170 4.93 -15.62 -7.31
N SER A 171 5.72 -15.73 -6.26
CA SER A 171 5.24 -15.93 -4.87
C SER A 171 4.61 -14.69 -4.24
N VAL A 172 4.73 -13.50 -4.87
CA VAL A 172 4.32 -12.23 -4.28
C VAL A 172 2.89 -12.28 -3.73
N ARG A 173 2.76 -11.99 -2.44
CA ARG A 173 1.48 -12.02 -1.74
C ARG A 173 1.39 -10.91 -0.69
N ARG A 174 0.16 -10.58 -0.32
CA ARG A 174 -0.08 -9.66 0.80
C ARG A 174 0.15 -10.43 2.09
N ARG A 175 0.80 -9.82 3.07
CA ARG A 175 0.80 -10.33 4.45
C ARG A 175 -0.50 -9.85 5.07
N GLU A 176 -1.38 -10.78 5.42
CA GLU A 176 -2.57 -10.42 6.19
C GLU A 176 -2.12 -10.02 7.60
N SER A 177 -2.50 -8.82 8.00
CA SER A 177 -2.43 -8.43 9.40
C SER A 177 -3.47 -9.24 10.14
N ILE A 178 -3.10 -9.86 11.25
CA ILE A 178 -4.05 -10.55 12.15
C ILE A 178 -5.21 -9.62 12.52
N ALA A 179 -4.97 -8.30 12.59
CA ALA A 179 -6.00 -7.29 12.86
C ALA A 179 -6.92 -6.97 11.66
N GLU A 180 -6.53 -7.27 10.42
CA GLU A 180 -7.38 -7.05 9.23
C GLU A 180 -8.41 -8.18 9.02
N GLY A 181 -8.17 -9.37 9.58
CA GLY A 181 -9.11 -10.50 9.57
C GLY A 181 -9.95 -10.65 10.85
N LEU A 182 -9.62 -9.88 11.90
CA LEU A 182 -10.41 -9.81 13.13
C LEU A 182 -11.52 -8.77 12.94
N ASN A 183 -12.73 -9.24 12.63
CA ASN A 183 -13.92 -8.47 12.93
C ASN A 183 -14.01 -8.38 14.45
N PHE A 184 -13.56 -7.26 15.02
CA PHE A 184 -13.76 -6.95 16.44
C PHE A 184 -15.23 -6.60 16.68
N ASP A 185 -16.12 -7.58 16.51
CA ASP A 185 -17.42 -7.49 17.13
C ASP A 185 -17.27 -7.59 18.65
N ALA A 186 -18.33 -7.22 19.38
CA ALA A 186 -18.31 -7.22 20.84
C ALA A 186 -17.94 -8.61 21.41
N GLY A 187 -18.31 -9.70 20.71
CA GLY A 187 -17.99 -11.06 21.11
C GLY A 187 -16.48 -11.35 21.01
N THR A 188 -15.85 -10.99 19.91
CA THR A 188 -14.42 -11.23 19.66
C THR A 188 -13.55 -10.42 20.61
N ALA A 189 -13.94 -9.18 20.94
CA ALA A 189 -13.25 -8.35 21.92
C ALA A 189 -13.31 -8.95 23.34
N VAL A 190 -14.47 -9.47 23.75
CA VAL A 190 -14.64 -10.13 25.06
C VAL A 190 -13.79 -11.40 25.16
N VAL A 191 -13.76 -12.23 24.11
CA VAL A 191 -12.91 -13.43 24.08
C VAL A 191 -11.42 -13.06 24.17
N LEU A 192 -10.98 -12.02 23.48
CA LEU A 192 -9.59 -11.55 23.59
C LEU A 192 -9.26 -11.04 24.99
N LEU A 193 -10.16 -10.28 25.63
CA LEU A 193 -9.99 -9.79 26.99
C LEU A 193 -9.90 -10.94 28.01
N ILE A 194 -10.70 -11.99 27.84
CA ILE A 194 -10.65 -13.20 28.67
C ILE A 194 -9.31 -13.92 28.49
N ILE A 195 -8.85 -14.11 27.24
CA ILE A 195 -7.55 -14.74 26.96
C ILE A 195 -6.40 -13.93 27.59
N ILE A 196 -6.45 -12.60 27.50
CA ILE A 196 -5.45 -11.71 28.11
C ILE A 196 -5.52 -11.81 29.64
N ALA A 197 -6.71 -11.82 30.25
CA ALA A 197 -6.87 -11.96 31.69
C ALA A 197 -6.34 -13.30 32.21
N ILE A 198 -6.61 -14.42 31.51
CA ILE A 198 -6.05 -15.75 31.82
C ILE A 198 -4.53 -15.74 31.74
N LEU A 199 -3.96 -15.11 30.70
CA LEU A 199 -2.51 -15.01 30.57
C LEU A 199 -1.89 -14.17 31.69
N ILE A 200 -2.49 -13.05 32.06
CA ILE A 200 -1.99 -12.21 33.16
C ILE A 200 -2.04 -12.98 34.49
N ASP A 201 -3.15 -13.66 34.78
CA ASP A 201 -3.33 -14.49 35.98
C ASP A 201 -2.32 -15.65 36.05
N GLN A 202 -1.96 -16.25 34.91
CA GLN A 202 -0.93 -17.29 34.85
C GLN A 202 0.50 -16.79 35.15
N TYR A 203 0.76 -15.50 34.93
CA TYR A 203 2.11 -14.93 35.02
C TYR A 203 2.26 -13.86 36.11
N THR A 204 1.19 -13.54 36.84
CA THR A 204 1.16 -12.54 37.92
C THR A 204 0.17 -12.99 39.00
N ASP A 205 0.39 -12.60 40.26
CA ASP A 205 -0.55 -12.88 41.36
C ASP A 205 -1.80 -11.96 41.32
N ILE A 206 -2.29 -11.59 40.13
CA ILE A 206 -3.43 -10.69 39.93
C ILE A 206 -4.62 -11.49 39.37
N ASP A 207 -5.59 -11.80 40.24
CA ASP A 207 -6.83 -12.50 39.89
C ASP A 207 -7.82 -11.59 39.12
N LEU A 208 -7.49 -11.27 37.86
CA LEU A 208 -8.32 -10.39 37.03
C LEU A 208 -9.68 -11.00 36.65
N LEU A 209 -9.82 -12.32 36.72
CA LEU A 209 -11.03 -13.05 36.33
C LEU A 209 -12.19 -12.87 37.32
N GLU A 210 -11.92 -12.63 38.61
CA GLU A 210 -12.98 -12.42 39.62
C GLU A 210 -13.70 -11.06 39.47
N ASN A 211 -13.05 -10.08 38.84
CA ASN A 211 -13.60 -8.72 38.69
C ASN A 211 -14.23 -8.46 37.30
N PHE A 212 -14.30 -9.47 36.44
CA PHE A 212 -14.83 -9.35 35.09
C PHE A 212 -16.36 -9.60 35.06
N ASP A 213 -17.15 -8.54 35.21
CA ASP A 213 -18.63 -8.62 35.09
C ASP A 213 -19.07 -8.63 33.61
N LEU A 214 -19.43 -9.81 33.10
CA LEU A 214 -19.88 -10.03 31.71
C LEU A 214 -21.33 -9.58 31.46
N SER A 215 -22.10 -9.24 32.51
CA SER A 215 -23.52 -8.87 32.38
C SER A 215 -23.73 -7.56 31.60
N GLN A 216 -22.73 -6.67 31.61
CA GLN A 216 -22.78 -5.37 30.93
C GLN A 216 -22.63 -5.46 29.40
N TYR A 217 -22.05 -6.55 28.88
CA TYR A 217 -21.77 -6.72 27.44
C TYR A 217 -22.87 -7.49 26.70
N GLN A 218 -23.69 -8.28 27.39
CA GLN A 218 -24.86 -8.96 26.81
C GLN A 218 -26.03 -8.01 26.49
N GLN A 219 -26.07 -6.82 27.11
CA GLN A 219 -27.17 -5.86 26.90
C GLN A 219 -27.12 -5.12 25.55
N ARG A 220 -26.00 -5.15 24.82
CA ARG A 220 -25.89 -4.48 23.51
C ARG A 220 -26.25 -5.34 22.29
N THR A 221 -26.50 -6.63 22.47
CA THR A 221 -26.88 -7.55 21.37
C THR A 221 -28.34 -8.00 21.44
N GLY A 222 -29.14 -7.43 22.35
CA GLY A 222 -30.51 -7.87 22.64
C GLY A 222 -31.61 -6.83 22.45
N ASP A 223 -31.34 -5.66 21.87
CA ASP A 223 -32.35 -4.61 21.63
C ASP A 223 -32.61 -4.40 20.13
N ASP A 224 -32.93 -5.50 19.43
CA ASP A 224 -33.49 -5.44 18.06
C ASP A 224 -34.65 -6.42 17.89
N SER A 225 -35.42 -6.63 18.96
CA SER A 225 -36.70 -7.31 18.87
C SER A 225 -37.63 -6.89 20.01
N MET A 226 -38.31 -5.75 19.91
CA MET A 226 -39.67 -5.58 20.45
C MET A 226 -40.35 -4.30 19.92
N PHE A 227 -41.13 -4.51 18.85
CA PHE A 227 -42.45 -3.92 18.51
C PHE A 227 -42.58 -2.45 18.07
N PRO A 228 -43.65 -2.09 17.32
CA PRO A 228 -44.58 -2.89 16.50
C PRO A 228 -44.49 -2.61 14.99
#